data_AF-A0A0C9ZW84-F1
#
_entry.id   AF-A0A0C9ZW84-F1
#
_cell.length_a   1.000
_cell.length_b   1.000
_cell.length_c   1.000
_cell.angle_alpha   90.00
_cell.angle_beta   90.00
_cell.angle_gamma   90.00
#
_symmetry.space_group_name_H-M   'P 1'
#
loop_
_entity.id
_entity.type
_entity.pdbx_description
1 polymer ?
#
loop_
_entity_poly.entity_id
_entity_poly.type
_entity_poly.pdbx_seq_one_letter_code
_entity_poly.pdbx_strand_id
1 'polypeptide(L)'
;RSHKERGQLAHRARFGLLEKHKDYVLRARDYHAKQERINRLRRKAADRNKDEFYFAMNKERTVEGVHIQERGNKPMPMDMVKLLKTQDEGYIRTMRATGLK
;
A
#
# COMPACT_ATOMS: atom_id res chain seq x y z
N ARG A 1 -8.34 -29.25 -36.76
CA ARG A 1 -8.04 -27.88 -37.26
C ARG A 1 -8.11 -26.91 -36.09
N SER A 2 -7.09 -26.10 -35.82
CA SER A 2 -7.15 -25.11 -34.74
C SER A 2 -7.98 -23.89 -35.17
N HIS A 3 -8.92 -23.45 -34.35
CA HIS A 3 -9.71 -22.24 -34.57
C HIS A 3 -9.06 -21.07 -33.83
N LYS A 4 -8.61 -20.05 -34.58
CA LYS A 4 -8.00 -18.84 -34.00
C LYS A 4 -9.07 -17.85 -33.53
N GLU A 5 -8.84 -17.24 -32.38
CA GLU A 5 -9.70 -16.18 -31.84
C GLU A 5 -9.50 -14.86 -32.60
N ARG A 6 -10.57 -14.05 -32.74
CA ARG A 6 -10.50 -12.73 -33.37
C ARG A 6 -10.14 -11.62 -32.36
N GLY A 7 -9.39 -10.62 -32.82
CA GLY A 7 -9.09 -9.40 -32.06
C GLY A 7 -10.25 -8.41 -31.95
N GLN A 8 -10.00 -7.27 -31.32
CA GLN A 8 -10.93 -6.12 -31.22
C GLN A 8 -11.10 -5.44 -32.58
N LEU A 9 -12.27 -4.83 -32.83
CA LEU A 9 -12.49 -4.03 -34.04
C LEU A 9 -11.62 -2.77 -34.04
N ALA A 10 -11.06 -2.41 -35.20
CA ALA A 10 -10.13 -1.28 -35.32
C ALA A 10 -10.69 0.05 -34.78
N HIS A 11 -11.95 0.38 -35.11
CA HIS A 11 -12.60 1.59 -34.61
C HIS A 11 -12.86 1.59 -33.08
N ARG A 12 -12.82 0.41 -32.43
CA ARG A 12 -12.98 0.21 -30.99
C ARG A 12 -11.66 -0.04 -30.25
N ALA A 13 -10.51 0.08 -30.93
CA ALA A 13 -9.20 -0.15 -30.33
C ALA A 13 -8.95 0.73 -29.07
N ARG A 14 -9.57 1.91 -29.00
CA ARG A 14 -9.51 2.80 -27.83
C ARG A 14 -9.98 2.16 -26.51
N PHE A 15 -10.82 1.13 -26.55
CA PHE A 15 -11.35 0.44 -25.38
C PHE A 15 -10.47 -0.74 -24.92
N GLY A 16 -9.33 -0.95 -25.57
CA GLY A 16 -8.39 -2.01 -25.25
C GLY A 16 -8.81 -3.38 -25.79
N LEU A 17 -8.33 -4.43 -25.12
CA LEU A 17 -8.52 -5.81 -25.54
C LEU A 17 -10.00 -6.21 -25.52
N LEU A 18 -10.45 -6.94 -26.54
CA LEU A 18 -11.79 -7.53 -26.56
C LEU A 18 -11.82 -8.78 -25.67
N GLU A 19 -12.32 -8.61 -24.45
CA GLU A 19 -12.56 -9.69 -23.48
C GLU A 19 -13.32 -10.86 -24.12
N LYS A 20 -12.78 -12.07 -23.93
CA LYS A 20 -13.41 -13.33 -24.33
C LYS A 20 -13.92 -14.07 -23.11
N HIS A 21 -14.63 -15.17 -23.33
CA HIS A 21 -15.20 -15.97 -22.24
C HIS A 21 -14.15 -16.39 -21.19
N LYS A 22 -12.93 -16.75 -21.63
CA LYS A 22 -11.83 -17.08 -20.71
C LYS A 22 -11.47 -15.92 -19.79
N ASP A 23 -11.38 -14.69 -20.31
CA ASP A 23 -11.01 -13.51 -19.52
C ASP A 23 -12.18 -13.10 -18.61
N TYR A 24 -13.42 -13.24 -19.09
CA TYR A 24 -14.63 -13.10 -18.28
C TYR A 24 -14.63 -14.02 -17.07
N VAL A 25 -14.33 -15.30 -17.27
CA VAL A 25 -14.29 -16.28 -16.18
C VAL A 25 -13.23 -15.88 -15.14
N LEU A 26 -12.05 -15.43 -15.57
CA LEU A 26 -11.01 -14.93 -14.66
C LEU A 26 -11.48 -13.71 -13.88
N ARG A 27 -12.08 -12.72 -14.55
CA ARG A 27 -12.61 -11.50 -13.93
C ARG A 27 -13.74 -11.78 -12.95
N ALA A 28 -14.66 -12.67 -13.31
CA ALA A 28 -15.77 -13.06 -12.44
C ALA A 28 -15.27 -13.79 -11.18
N ARG A 29 -14.32 -14.71 -11.32
CA ARG A 29 -13.70 -15.41 -10.18
C ARG A 29 -12.99 -14.45 -9.23
N ASP A 30 -12.20 -13.51 -9.75
CA ASP A 30 -11.54 -12.49 -8.94
C ASP A 30 -12.55 -11.60 -8.21
N TYR A 31 -13.61 -11.16 -8.89
CA TYR A 31 -14.68 -10.38 -8.28
C TYR A 31 -15.36 -11.14 -7.14
N HIS A 32 -15.76 -12.39 -7.37
CA HIS A 32 -16.40 -13.21 -6.33
C HIS A 32 -15.48 -13.47 -5.14
N ALA A 33 -14.20 -13.78 -5.37
CA ALA A 33 -13.22 -13.94 -4.30
C ALA A 33 -13.07 -12.68 -3.44
N LYS A 34 -13.06 -11.49 -4.07
CA LYS A 34 -13.04 -10.20 -3.36
C LYS A 34 -14.33 -9.97 -2.56
N GLN A 35 -15.50 -10.27 -3.15
CA GLN A 35 -16.80 -10.15 -2.46
C GLN A 35 -16.88 -11.08 -1.24
N GLU A 36 -16.46 -12.33 -1.38
CA GLU A 36 -16.42 -13.30 -0.28
C GLU A 36 -15.52 -12.82 0.85
N ARG A 37 -14.33 -12.28 0.52
CA ARG A 37 -13.41 -11.71 1.51
C ARG A 37 -14.04 -10.52 2.25
N ILE A 38 -14.68 -9.59 1.53
CA ILE A 38 -15.36 -8.44 2.14
C ILE A 38 -16.50 -8.90 3.05
N ASN A 39 -17.32 -9.86 2.62
CA ASN A 39 -18.42 -10.39 3.42
C ASN A 39 -17.92 -11.09 4.68
N ARG A 40 -16.79 -11.81 4.61
CA ARG A 40 -16.14 -12.40 5.77
C ARG A 40 -15.65 -11.32 6.75
N LEU A 41 -15.04 -10.24 6.26
CA LEU A 41 -14.61 -9.12 7.09
C LEU A 41 -15.80 -8.41 7.76
N ARG A 42 -16.91 -8.23 7.05
CA ARG A 42 -18.15 -7.67 7.62
C ARG A 42 -18.70 -8.52 8.75
N ARG A 43 -18.77 -9.84 8.59
CA ARG A 43 -19.21 -10.76 9.66
C ARG A 43 -18.29 -10.67 10.87
N LYS A 44 -16.97 -10.75 10.67
CA LYS A 44 -16.00 -10.58 11.76
C LYS A 44 -16.15 -9.24 12.50
N ALA A 45 -16.44 -8.16 11.78
CA ALA A 45 -16.66 -6.86 12.40
C ALA A 45 -17.98 -6.79 13.19
N ALA A 46 -19.04 -7.47 12.72
CA ALA A 46 -20.32 -7.57 13.40
C ALA A 46 -20.25 -8.44 14.67
N ASP A 47 -19.48 -9.53 14.61
CA ASP A 47 -19.32 -10.49 15.72
C ASP A 47 -18.24 -10.05 16.73
N ARG A 48 -17.71 -8.82 16.62
CA ARG A 48 -16.62 -8.32 17.48
C ARG A 48 -17.08 -8.16 18.93
N ASN A 49 -16.35 -8.76 19.87
CA ASN A 49 -16.56 -8.53 21.30
C ASN A 49 -16.02 -7.14 21.69
N LYS A 50 -16.85 -6.31 22.33
CA LYS A 50 -16.45 -4.95 22.75
C LYS A 50 -15.43 -4.94 23.88
N ASP A 51 -15.38 -6.03 24.66
CA ASP A 51 -14.49 -6.18 25.81
C ASP A 51 -13.24 -7.01 25.47
N GLU A 52 -12.96 -7.24 24.17
CA GLU A 52 -11.77 -7.98 23.75
C GLU A 52 -10.48 -7.22 24.11
N PHE A 53 -9.53 -7.93 24.71
CA PHE A 53 -8.22 -7.38 25.05
C PHE A 53 -7.11 -8.31 24.58
N TYR A 54 -6.17 -7.75 23.81
CA TYR A 54 -4.94 -8.40 23.40
C TYR A 54 -3.76 -7.56 23.88
N PHE A 55 -2.70 -8.20 24.41
CA PHE A 55 -1.51 -7.48 24.92
C PHE A 55 -0.81 -6.60 23.88
N ALA A 56 -0.99 -6.88 22.59
CA ALA A 56 -0.48 -6.05 21.49
C ALA A 56 -1.13 -4.65 21.43
N MET A 57 -2.37 -4.51 21.93
CA MET A 57 -3.09 -3.23 22.00
C MET A 57 -2.38 -2.17 22.86
N ASN A 58 -1.44 -2.57 23.73
CA ASN A 58 -0.62 -1.64 24.49
C ASN A 58 0.44 -0.91 23.64
N LYS A 59 0.84 -1.50 22.51
CA LYS A 59 1.91 -0.98 21.64
C LYS A 59 1.35 -0.46 20.32
N GLU A 60 0.28 -1.09 19.84
CA GLU A 60 -0.37 -0.75 18.59
C GLU A 60 -1.39 0.37 18.80
N ARG A 61 -1.53 1.25 17.81
CA ARG A 61 -2.48 2.37 17.88
C ARG A 61 -3.35 2.44 16.65
N THR A 62 -4.53 3.01 16.85
CA THR A 62 -5.50 3.29 15.80
C THR A 62 -5.73 4.80 15.74
N VAL A 63 -5.70 5.37 14.54
CA VAL A 63 -5.99 6.80 14.31
C VAL A 63 -7.16 6.87 13.34
N GLU A 64 -8.21 7.61 13.71
CA GLU A 64 -9.46 7.71 12.92
C GLU A 64 -10.08 6.34 12.57
N GLY A 65 -9.90 5.33 13.43
CA GLY A 65 -10.40 3.98 13.20
C GLY A 65 -9.53 3.11 12.29
N VAL A 66 -8.38 3.59 11.82
CA VAL A 66 -7.41 2.81 11.02
C VAL A 66 -6.18 2.46 11.84
N HIS A 67 -5.81 1.18 11.83
CA HIS A 67 -4.60 0.68 12.49
C HIS A 67 -3.35 1.28 11.83
N ILE A 68 -2.46 1.89 12.63
CA ILE A 68 -1.20 2.47 12.16
C ILE A 68 -0.03 1.65 12.69
N GLN A 69 0.80 1.19 11.77
CA GLN A 69 2.09 0.59 12.09
C GLN A 69 3.19 1.65 12.02
N GLU A 70 4.07 1.66 13.02
CA GLU A 70 5.26 2.50 13.00
C GLU A 70 6.23 2.05 11.91
N ARG A 71 6.79 3.00 11.17
CA ARG A 71 7.76 2.72 10.09
C ARG A 71 9.20 2.54 10.60
N GLY A 72 9.40 2.54 11.93
CA GLY A 72 10.71 2.41 12.57
C GLY A 72 11.39 3.71 12.96
N ASN A 73 10.84 4.87 12.62
CA ASN A 73 11.37 6.17 13.07
C ASN A 73 11.14 6.32 14.58
N LYS A 74 12.20 6.67 15.30
CA LYS A 74 12.15 6.94 16.74
C LYS A 74 12.48 8.40 17.02
N PRO A 75 11.86 9.02 18.04
CA PRO A 75 12.26 10.35 18.47
C PRO A 75 13.75 10.31 18.87
N MET A 76 14.54 11.20 18.28
CA MET A 76 15.97 11.31 18.58
C MET A 76 16.19 12.29 19.75
N PRO A 77 17.10 11.98 20.69
CA PRO A 77 17.53 12.94 21.69
C PRO A 77 18.11 14.21 21.06
N MET A 78 17.94 15.35 21.72
CA MET A 78 18.39 16.65 21.17
C MET A 78 19.90 16.69 20.88
N ASP A 79 20.72 16.02 21.69
CA ASP A 79 22.17 16.01 21.49
C ASP A 79 22.55 15.24 20.21
N MET A 80 21.84 14.16 19.89
CA MET A 80 21.99 13.43 18.63
C MET A 80 21.56 14.30 17.45
N VAL A 81 20.44 15.03 17.59
CA VAL A 81 19.97 15.96 16.55
C VAL A 81 21.00 17.06 16.30
N LYS A 82 21.58 17.66 17.35
CA LYS A 82 22.64 18.68 17.23
C LYS A 82 23.86 18.12 16.50
N LEU A 83 24.32 16.92 16.87
CA LEU A 83 25.46 16.27 16.23
C LEU A 83 25.21 16.08 14.71
N LEU A 84 24.05 15.54 14.35
CA LEU A 84 23.68 15.32 12.95
C LEU A 84 23.62 16.65 12.18
N LYS A 85 23.06 17.70 12.78
CA LYS A 85 23.02 19.03 12.16
C LYS A 85 24.41 19.63 11.93
N THR A 86 25.33 19.46 12.88
CA THR A 86 26.73 19.90 12.70
C THR A 86 27.43 19.15 11.58
N GLN A 87 27.19 17.83 11.44
CA GLN A 87 27.72 17.03 10.33
C GLN A 87 27.17 17.50 8.98
N ASP A 88 25.86 17.73 8.90
CA ASP A 88 25.20 18.27 7.70
C ASP A 88 25.77 19.63 7.32
N GLU A 89 25.97 20.53 8.29
CA GLU A 89 26.55 21.85 8.04
C GLU A 89 27.98 21.76 7.50
N GLY A 90 28.80 20.88 8.09
CA GLY A 90 30.16 20.61 7.60
C GLY A 90 30.17 20.10 6.17
N TYR A 91 29.30 19.15 5.84
CA TYR A 91 29.15 18.61 4.49
C TYR A 91 28.71 19.67 3.48
N ILE A 92 27.74 20.53 3.82
CA ILE A 92 27.28 21.60 2.92
C ILE A 92 28.41 22.61 2.67
N ARG A 93 29.18 22.97 3.71
CA ARG A 93 30.33 23.89 3.56
C ARG A 93 31.38 23.33 2.61
N THR A 94 31.73 22.05 2.72
CA THR A 94 32.71 21.41 1.82
C THR A 94 32.19 21.30 0.39
N MET A 95 30.94 20.85 0.20
CA MET A 95 30.32 20.74 -1.13
C MET A 95 30.18 22.09 -1.83
N ARG A 96 29.88 23.15 -1.09
CA ARG A 96 29.84 24.52 -1.64
C ARG A 96 31.22 24.98 -2.10
N ALA A 97 32.26 24.72 -1.31
CA ALA A 97 33.63 25.08 -1.66
C ALA A 97 34.14 24.31 -2.89
N THR A 98 33.74 23.04 -3.06
CA THR A 98 34.09 22.26 -4.26
C THR A 98 33.32 22.72 -5.51
N GLY A 99 32.06 23.12 -5.38
CA GLY A 99 31.26 23.59 -6.52
C GLY A 99 31.53 25.03 -6.96
N LEU A 100 32.29 25.80 -6.17
CA LEU A 100 32.78 27.14 -6.51
C LEU A 100 34.10 27.13 -7.30
N LYS A 101 34.76 25.96 -7.40
CA LYS A 101 35.90 25.73 -8.29
C LYS A 101 35.42 25.32 -9.67
#